data_AF-A0A1C9CJF3-F1
#
_entry.id   AF-A0A1C9CJF3-F1
#
_cell.length_a   1.000
_cell.length_b   1.000
_cell.length_c   1.000
_cell.angle_alpha   90.00
_cell.angle_beta   90.00
_cell.angle_gamma   90.00
#
_symmetry.space_group_name_H-M   'P 1'
#
loop_
_entity.id
_entity.type
_entity.pdbx_description
1 polymer ?
#
loop_
_entity_poly.entity_id
_entity_poly.type
_entity_poly.pdbx_seq_one_letter_code
_entity_poly.pdbx_strand_id
1 'polypeptide(L)' 'AFFSSQGPGETARRLTGVFAGIREQALGLEPALGRLLSVAHLFDLDTETPANGYRSLVHTARCCLAHLPHKSRYVAS' A
#
# COMPACT_ATOMS: atom_id res chain seq x y z
N ALA A 1 -25.05 15.73 -15.97
CA ALA A 1 -23.59 15.47 -16.01
C ALA A 1 -22.96 16.02 -14.73
N PHE A 2 -22.57 15.15 -13.80
CA PHE A 2 -22.06 15.54 -12.47
C PHE A 2 -20.69 16.25 -12.53
N PHE A 3 -20.01 16.15 -13.68
CA PHE A 3 -18.70 16.75 -13.95
C PHE A 3 -18.77 18.15 -14.58
N SER A 4 -19.95 18.62 -14.99
CA SER A 4 -20.09 19.89 -15.73
C SER A 4 -20.08 21.14 -14.85
N SER A 5 -20.05 21.00 -13.52
CA SER A 5 -20.09 22.13 -12.57
C SER A 5 -18.85 22.22 -11.66
N GLN A 6 -17.85 21.38 -11.87
CA GLN A 6 -16.66 21.32 -11.00
C GLN A 6 -15.57 22.21 -11.60
N GLY A 7 -15.18 23.27 -10.90
CA GLY A 7 -14.01 24.07 -11.29
C GLY A 7 -12.74 23.21 -11.30
N PRO A 8 -11.68 23.60 -12.04
CA PRO A 8 -10.43 22.84 -12.18
C PRO A 8 -9.80 22.37 -10.85
N GLY A 9 -10.08 23.07 -9.74
CA GLY A 9 -9.57 22.72 -8.41
C GLY A 9 -10.38 21.68 -7.63
N GLU A 10 -11.65 21.42 -7.96
CA GLU A 10 -12.49 20.53 -7.12
C GLU A 10 -12.17 19.05 -7.35
N THR A 11 -11.97 18.65 -8.61
CA THR A 11 -11.49 17.30 -8.97
C THR A 11 -10.12 17.00 -8.34
N ALA A 12 -9.18 17.95 -8.43
CA ALA A 12 -7.85 17.81 -7.82
C ALA A 12 -7.93 17.66 -6.29
N ARG A 13 -8.83 18.41 -5.63
CA ARG A 13 -9.05 18.30 -4.18
C ARG A 13 -9.62 16.94 -3.77
N ARG A 14 -10.57 16.41 -4.54
CA ARG A 14 -11.14 15.07 -4.33
C ARG A 14 -10.07 13.98 -4.47
N LEU A 15 -9.28 14.02 -5.54
CA LEU A 15 -8.18 13.07 -5.76
C LEU A 15 -7.14 13.13 -4.65
N THR A 16 -6.80 14.34 -4.19
CA THR A 16 -5.86 14.53 -3.07
C THR A 16 -6.37 13.86 -1.79
N GLY A 17 -7.67 14.00 -1.47
CA GLY A 17 -8.27 13.31 -0.32
C GLY A 17 -8.21 11.79 -0.42
N VAL A 18 -8.51 11.23 -1.61
CA VAL A 18 -8.39 9.79 -1.86
C VAL A 18 -6.94 9.31 -1.70
N PHE A 19 -5.97 10.04 -2.23
CA PHE A 19 -4.55 9.69 -2.13
C PHE A 19 -4.00 9.82 -0.70
N ALA A 20 -4.49 10.78 0.08
CA ALA A 20 -4.19 10.86 1.50
C ALA A 20 -4.68 9.61 2.25
N GLY A 21 -5.92 9.18 1.99
CA GLY A 21 -6.47 7.95 2.56
C GLY A 21 -5.67 6.69 2.16
N ILE A 22 -5.26 6.56 0.90
CA ILE A 22 -4.41 5.46 0.45
C ILE A 22 -3.07 5.45 1.20
N ARG A 23 -2.44 6.62 1.38
CA ARG A 23 -1.19 6.73 2.14
C ARG A 23 -1.38 6.33 3.61
N GLU A 24 -2.46 6.75 4.24
CA GLU A 24 -2.76 6.39 5.63
C GLU A 24 -2.94 4.88 5.79
N GLN A 25 -3.70 4.24 4.89
CA GLN A 25 -3.88 2.79 4.90
C GLN A 25 -2.54 2.05 4.66
N ALA A 26 -1.70 2.56 3.76
CA ALA A 26 -0.38 2.00 3.52
C ALA A 26 0.50 2.05 4.79
N LEU A 27 0.53 3.20 5.47
CA LEU A 27 1.26 3.35 6.73
C LEU A 27 0.68 2.46 7.84
N GLY A 28 -0.65 2.30 7.88
CA GLY A 28 -1.33 1.43 8.84
C GLY A 28 -1.04 -0.07 8.66
N LEU A 29 -0.63 -0.49 7.46
CA LEU A 29 -0.32 -1.90 7.16
C LEU A 29 1.11 -2.28 7.56
N GLU A 30 2.06 -1.33 7.61
CA GLU A 30 3.47 -1.61 7.96
C GLU A 30 3.65 -2.36 9.29
N PRO A 31 2.96 -2.02 10.40
CA PRO A 31 3.07 -2.78 11.65
C PRO A 31 2.61 -4.24 11.52
N ALA A 32 1.57 -4.51 10.71
CA ALA A 32 1.08 -5.87 10.50
C ALA A 32 2.07 -6.69 9.67
N LEU A 33 2.66 -6.09 8.63
CA LEU A 33 3.73 -6.71 7.83
C LEU A 33 4.99 -6.98 8.68
N GLY A 34 5.33 -6.06 9.59
CA GLY A 34 6.39 -6.23 10.56
C GLY A 34 6.16 -7.43 11.48
N ARG A 35 4.95 -7.57 12.02
CA ARG A 35 4.58 -8.74 12.85
C ARG A 35 4.64 -10.05 12.04
N LEU A 36 4.13 -10.06 10.82
CA LEU A 36 4.20 -11.25 9.95
C LEU A 36 5.65 -11.66 9.68
N LEU A 37 6.52 -10.70 9.39
CA LEU A 37 7.95 -10.98 9.19
C LEU A 37 8.63 -11.48 10.47
N SER A 38 8.24 -10.95 11.64
CA SER A 38 8.84 -11.34 12.91
C SER A 38 8.63 -12.81 13.25
N VAL A 39 7.55 -13.43 12.76
CA VAL A 39 7.27 -14.86 12.97
C VAL A 39 7.77 -15.75 11.84
N ALA A 40 8.23 -15.20 10.72
CA ALA A 40 8.63 -15.99 9.54
C ALA A 40 9.75 -17.00 9.86
N HIS A 41 10.67 -16.65 10.76
CA HIS A 41 11.77 -17.53 11.16
C HIS A 41 11.31 -18.82 11.86
N LEU A 42 10.11 -18.82 12.47
CA LEU A 42 9.53 -20.02 13.09
C LEU A 42 9.21 -21.11 12.06
N PHE A 43 9.16 -20.74 10.78
CA PHE A 43 8.80 -21.61 9.66
C PHE A 43 9.98 -21.84 8.69
N ASP A 44 11.21 -21.42 9.03
CA ASP A 44 12.36 -21.52 8.10
C ASP A 44 12.70 -22.99 7.73
N LEU A 45 12.28 -23.97 8.55
CA LEU A 45 12.48 -25.41 8.34
C LEU A 45 11.18 -26.21 8.22
N ASP A 46 10.04 -25.52 8.12
CA ASP A 46 8.73 -26.17 7.97
C ASP A 46 8.52 -26.62 6.52
N THR A 47 8.32 -27.93 6.31
CA THR A 47 8.18 -28.52 4.98
C THR A 47 6.81 -28.27 4.35
N GLU A 48 5.80 -27.94 5.14
CA GLU A 48 4.43 -27.66 4.69
C GLU A 48 4.19 -26.15 4.47
N THR A 49 4.95 -25.30 5.16
CA THR A 49 4.81 -23.83 5.12
C THR A 49 6.16 -23.12 5.02
N PRO A 50 6.84 -23.16 3.86
CA PRO A 50 8.20 -22.64 3.77
C PRO A 50 8.25 -21.12 4.02
N ALA A 51 9.10 -20.69 4.96
CA ALA A 51 9.26 -19.28 5.36
C ALA A 51 9.61 -18.31 4.21
N ASN A 52 10.20 -18.83 3.13
CA ASN A 52 10.51 -18.04 1.94
C ASN A 52 9.26 -17.37 1.34
N GLY A 53 8.08 -17.99 1.47
CA GLY A 53 6.79 -17.44 1.04
C GLY A 53 6.40 -16.21 1.86
N TYR A 54 6.53 -16.27 3.18
CA TYR A 54 6.22 -15.16 4.09
C TYR A 54 7.13 -13.96 3.86
N ARG A 55 8.44 -14.20 3.72
CA ARG A 55 9.42 -13.14 3.45
C ARG A 55 9.16 -12.48 2.10
N SER A 56 8.85 -13.27 1.07
CA SER A 56 8.50 -12.77 -0.27
C SER A 56 7.19 -11.98 -0.29
N LEU A 57 6.18 -12.42 0.47
CA LEU A 57 4.91 -11.72 0.62
C LEU A 57 5.10 -10.35 1.28
N VAL A 58 5.82 -10.30 2.41
CA VAL A 58 6.12 -9.04 3.11
C VAL A 58 6.91 -8.09 2.21
N HIS A 59 7.92 -8.60 1.49
CA HIS A 59 8.70 -7.80 0.57
C HIS A 59 7.83 -7.21 -0.56
N THR A 60 7.04 -8.04 -1.22
CA THR A 60 6.12 -7.61 -2.29
C THR A 60 5.15 -6.55 -1.79
N ALA A 61 4.53 -6.78 -0.63
CA ALA A 61 3.60 -5.83 -0.04
C ALA A 61 4.27 -4.47 0.22
N ARG A 62 5.44 -4.45 0.88
CA ARG A 62 6.21 -3.21 1.12
C ARG A 62 6.57 -2.48 -0.17
N CYS A 63 6.98 -3.21 -1.19
CA CYS A 63 7.25 -2.63 -2.51
C CYS A 63 5.98 -1.97 -3.08
N CYS A 64 4.82 -2.64 -3.04
CA CYS A 64 3.57 -2.04 -3.50
C CYS A 64 3.20 -0.77 -2.72
N LEU A 65 3.31 -0.81 -1.38
CA LEU A 65 3.01 0.32 -0.51
C LEU A 65 3.93 1.52 -0.77
N ALA A 66 5.22 1.28 -1.02
CA ALA A 66 6.18 2.34 -1.35
C ALA A 66 5.91 2.98 -2.72
N HIS A 67 5.43 2.20 -3.70
CA HIS A 67 5.16 2.69 -5.06
C HIS A 67 3.79 3.38 -5.20
N LEU A 68 2.81 3.06 -4.35
CA LEU A 68 1.47 3.66 -4.39
C LEU A 68 1.50 5.20 -4.36
N PRO A 69 2.21 5.88 -3.44
CA PRO A 69 2.32 7.34 -3.43
C PRO A 69 2.91 7.92 -4.71
N HIS A 70 3.88 7.24 -5.32
CA HIS A 70 4.49 7.71 -6.57
C HIS A 70 3.47 7.64 -7.72
N LYS A 71 2.74 6.53 -7.84
CA LYS A 71 1.65 6.39 -8.83
C LYS A 71 0.50 7.38 -8.57
N SER A 72 0.14 7.61 -7.31
CA SER A 72 -0.88 8.61 -6.94
C SER A 72 -0.50 10.02 -7.39
N ARG A 73 0.76 10.44 -7.19
CA ARG A 73 1.25 11.75 -7.66
C ARG A 73 1.18 11.88 -9.17
N TYR A 74 1.55 10.83 -9.90
CA TYR A 74 1.46 10.81 -11.35
C TYR A 74 0.01 11.01 -11.84
N VAL A 75 -0.98 10.36 -11.21
CA VAL A 75 -2.41 10.54 -11.55
C VAL A 75 -2.94 11.93 -11.19
N ALA A 76 -2.36 12.58 -10.18
CA ALA A 76 -2.74 13.93 -9.75
C ALA A 76 -2.13 15.07 -10.59
N SER A 77 -1.20 14.76 -11.50
CA SER A 77 -0.48 15.71 -12.36
C SER A 77 -1.17 15.85 -13.71
#